data_AF-A0AAD7LY55-F1
#
_entry.id   AF-A0AAD7LY55-F1
#
_cell.length_a   1.000
_cell.length_b   1.000
_cell.length_c   1.000
_cell.angle_alpha   90.00
_cell.angle_beta   90.00
_cell.angle_gamma   90.00
#
_symmetry.space_group_name_H-M   'P 1'
#
loop_
_entity.id
_entity.type
_entity.pdbx_description
1 polymer ?
#
loop_
_entity_poly.entity_id
_entity_poly.type
_entity_poly.pdbx_seq_one_letter_code
_entity_poly.pdbx_strand_id
1 'polypeptide(L)'
;MKASLTLRWSKTLNLHHSSSVLSRSVYTSKTFYDSLPFFSHTNHIHNQNHINLTQKFQIHVGSAPIMAAPFNSERSRAPPASPLPTPPVTKFKIGLCQLSVTPDKERNIAHARKAIEEAASKGAQLVLLPEIWNSPYSNDSFPVYAEDIDAGSDASPSTTMLSEVSHLLKITIVGGSIPERSGDSLYNTCCVFGADGKLKAKHRKIHLFDIDIPGKITFIESRTLTAGETPTIVDTDIGRIGIGICYDIQFPELAMLYAARGAHLLCYPGAFNMTTGPLHWELLQRARAADNQLYVATCSPARDTGSGYVAWGHSTLVGPFGEVLATTEHEEAIIIADIDYSLLELRRTNLPLTKQKRGDLYQLVDFQRLNSQ
;
A
#
# COMPACT_ATOMS: atom_id res chain seq x y z
N MET A 1 46.77 -53.37 9.04
CA MET A 1 48.18 -52.95 9.20
C MET A 1 48.34 -51.61 8.51
N LYS A 2 48.70 -50.45 9.06
CA LYS A 2 49.05 -49.88 10.39
C LYS A 2 48.39 -48.47 10.36
N ALA A 3 47.51 -48.04 11.27
CA ALA A 3 47.67 -47.62 12.67
C ALA A 3 48.65 -46.44 12.90
N SER A 4 48.11 -45.26 13.28
CA SER A 4 48.63 -44.29 14.27
C SER A 4 47.69 -43.05 14.37
N LEU A 5 46.79 -43.00 15.37
CA LEU A 5 46.85 -42.16 16.60
C LEU A 5 46.97 -40.64 16.38
N THR A 6 45.88 -39.86 16.48
CA THR A 6 45.33 -39.11 17.66
C THR A 6 46.22 -38.02 18.28
N LEU A 7 45.73 -36.77 18.34
CA LEU A 7 45.53 -36.06 19.62
C LEU A 7 44.52 -34.89 19.47
N ARG A 8 43.54 -34.86 20.37
CA ARG A 8 42.60 -33.76 20.63
C ARG A 8 43.26 -32.72 21.55
N TRP A 9 42.93 -31.45 21.39
CA TRP A 9 42.94 -30.48 22.49
C TRP A 9 41.67 -29.63 22.47
N SER A 10 40.88 -29.80 23.53
CA SER A 10 39.81 -28.92 23.99
C SER A 10 40.41 -27.79 24.82
N LYS A 11 39.95 -26.54 24.62
CA LYS A 11 40.05 -25.50 25.64
C LYS A 11 38.69 -24.84 25.83
N THR A 12 38.06 -25.26 26.91
CA THR A 12 36.99 -24.56 27.63
C THR A 12 37.63 -23.38 28.38
N LEU A 13 37.06 -22.18 28.28
CA LEU A 13 37.25 -21.14 29.27
C LEU A 13 35.91 -20.43 29.49
N ASN A 14 35.29 -20.73 30.64
CA ASN A 14 34.33 -19.86 31.30
C ASN A 14 35.13 -18.95 32.24
N LEU A 15 34.77 -17.66 32.32
CA LEU A 15 34.62 -16.93 33.59
C LEU A 15 33.99 -15.54 33.37
N HIS A 16 33.31 -15.11 34.44
CA HIS A 16 32.25 -14.12 34.55
C HIS A 16 32.67 -12.64 34.58
N HIS A 17 31.66 -11.80 34.29
CA HIS A 17 31.37 -10.44 34.78
C HIS A 17 32.31 -9.27 34.45
N SER A 18 31.77 -8.27 33.73
CA SER A 18 31.40 -6.96 34.33
C SER A 18 30.61 -6.08 33.33
N SER A 19 29.83 -5.20 33.92
CA SER A 19 28.76 -4.30 33.47
C SER A 19 29.12 -3.13 32.54
N SER A 20 28.06 -2.61 31.87
CA SER A 20 27.88 -1.26 31.27
C SER A 20 28.70 -0.98 29.99
N VAL A 21 28.16 -0.47 28.88
CA VAL A 21 27.31 0.73 28.71
C VAL A 21 26.45 0.57 27.45
N LEU A 22 25.16 0.88 27.57
CA LEU A 22 24.20 1.04 26.47
C LEU A 22 24.39 2.44 25.86
N SER A 23 24.74 2.51 24.57
CA SER A 23 24.60 3.73 23.75
C SER A 23 23.22 3.72 23.11
N ARG A 24 22.26 4.40 23.75
CA ARG A 24 20.98 4.81 23.14
C ARG A 24 21.13 6.25 22.69
N SER A 25 21.12 6.48 21.37
CA SER A 25 20.91 7.80 20.80
C SER A 25 19.43 8.14 20.87
N VAL A 26 19.07 9.00 21.83
CA VAL A 26 17.73 9.61 21.94
C VAL A 26 17.89 11.07 21.52
N TYR A 27 17.31 11.43 20.38
CA TYR A 27 17.13 12.82 19.98
C TYR A 27 16.02 13.44 20.84
N THR A 28 16.40 14.23 21.84
CA THR A 28 15.47 15.11 22.57
C THR A 28 15.39 16.47 21.90
N SER A 29 14.17 16.89 21.55
CA SER A 29 13.83 18.23 21.10
C SER A 29 14.09 19.25 22.21
N LYS A 30 14.88 20.29 21.91
CA LYS A 30 14.99 21.49 22.74
C LYS A 30 13.91 22.48 22.34
N THR A 31 12.95 22.67 23.22
CA THR A 31 12.06 23.83 23.27
C THR A 31 12.85 25.07 23.69
N PHE A 32 12.68 26.16 22.94
CA PHE A 32 13.13 27.51 23.31
C PHE A 32 11.94 28.21 23.99
N TYR A 33 12.12 28.63 25.24
CA TYR A 33 11.21 29.53 25.94
C TYR A 33 11.87 30.90 26.12
N ASP A 34 11.04 31.92 25.92
CA ASP A 34 10.98 33.24 26.54
C ASP A 34 12.08 34.29 26.34
N SER A 35 11.62 35.42 25.81
CA SER A 35 11.86 36.73 26.42
C SER A 35 10.79 37.73 25.96
N LEU A 36 9.99 38.28 26.89
CA LEU A 36 9.75 39.73 27.09
C LEU A 36 8.80 39.97 28.29
N PRO A 37 9.01 41.05 29.08
CA PRO A 37 8.58 41.11 30.49
C PRO A 37 7.23 41.82 30.73
N PHE A 38 6.55 41.36 31.78
CA PHE A 38 5.49 42.06 32.50
C PHE A 38 6.03 43.31 33.22
N PHE A 39 5.33 44.44 33.09
CA PHE A 39 5.42 45.55 34.04
C PHE A 39 4.02 45.90 34.56
N SER A 40 3.89 45.80 35.88
CA SER A 40 2.76 46.30 36.66
C SER A 40 2.98 47.78 37.00
N HIS A 41 1.99 48.64 36.79
CA HIS A 41 1.83 49.85 37.60
C HIS A 41 0.36 50.22 37.77
N THR A 42 -0.05 50.27 39.02
CA THR A 42 -1.22 50.96 39.54
C THR A 42 -1.04 52.47 39.43
N ASN A 43 -2.09 53.20 39.03
CA ASN A 43 -2.33 54.58 39.49
C ASN A 43 -3.81 54.95 39.37
N HIS A 44 -4.37 55.37 40.51
CA HIS A 44 -5.66 56.05 40.63
C HIS A 44 -5.48 57.53 40.29
N ILE A 45 -6.27 58.08 39.36
CA ILE A 45 -6.62 59.51 39.33
C ILE A 45 -8.09 59.65 38.87
N HIS A 46 -8.88 60.34 39.70
CA HIS A 46 -10.21 60.85 39.41
C HIS A 46 -10.17 61.91 38.31
N ASN A 47 -11.08 61.86 37.34
CA ASN A 47 -11.73 63.09 36.90
C ASN A 47 -13.13 62.83 36.30
N GLN A 48 -14.08 63.63 36.77
CA GLN A 48 -15.46 63.68 36.29
C GLN A 48 -15.50 64.34 34.90
N ASN A 49 -16.38 63.85 34.03
CA ASN A 49 -17.11 64.70 33.09
C ASN A 49 -18.37 63.98 32.60
N HIS A 50 -19.52 64.55 32.96
CA HIS A 50 -20.83 64.17 32.50
C HIS A 50 -20.98 64.50 31.01
N ILE A 51 -21.37 63.51 30.20
CA ILE A 51 -21.97 63.73 28.88
C ILE A 51 -23.26 62.92 28.83
N ASN A 52 -24.38 63.64 28.76
CA ASN A 52 -25.71 63.11 28.50
C ASN A 52 -25.86 62.87 26.99
N LEU A 53 -26.09 61.62 26.59
CA LEU A 53 -26.55 61.25 25.26
C LEU A 53 -27.61 60.16 25.38
N THR A 54 -28.87 60.59 25.35
CA THR A 54 -30.04 59.73 25.18
C THR A 54 -30.04 59.14 23.78
N GLN A 55 -29.65 57.88 23.63
CA GLN A 55 -29.84 57.11 22.40
C GLN A 55 -30.88 56.01 22.66
N LYS A 56 -32.01 56.10 21.96
CA LYS A 56 -33.09 55.11 22.00
C LYS A 56 -32.55 53.77 21.47
N PHE A 57 -32.45 52.76 22.33
CA PHE A 57 -32.23 51.38 21.91
C PHE A 57 -33.54 50.81 21.35
N GLN A 58 -33.58 50.60 20.04
CA GLN A 58 -34.61 49.82 19.38
C GLN A 58 -34.15 48.36 19.37
N ILE A 59 -34.77 47.50 20.19
CA ILE A 59 -34.49 46.07 20.21
C ILE A 59 -35.09 45.46 18.95
N HIS A 60 -34.26 45.11 17.97
CA HIS A 60 -34.65 44.20 16.90
C HIS A 60 -34.71 42.78 17.46
N VAL A 61 -35.92 42.24 17.51
CA VAL A 61 -36.17 40.82 17.82
C VAL A 61 -35.51 39.99 16.71
N GLY A 62 -34.54 39.17 17.10
CA GLY A 62 -33.70 38.40 16.20
C GLY A 62 -34.48 37.49 15.25
N SER A 63 -34.01 37.46 14.01
CA SER A 63 -34.34 36.49 12.98
C SER A 63 -34.26 35.05 13.50
N ALA A 64 -35.26 34.23 13.17
CA ALA A 64 -35.22 32.79 13.39
C ALA A 64 -33.89 32.20 12.86
N PRO A 65 -33.30 31.20 13.54
CA PRO A 65 -32.10 30.57 13.04
C PRO A 65 -32.44 29.97 11.67
N ILE A 66 -31.68 30.39 10.65
CA ILE A 66 -31.72 29.77 9.33
C ILE A 66 -31.22 28.34 9.55
N MET A 67 -32.16 27.38 9.64
CA MET A 67 -31.82 25.98 9.68
C MET A 67 -31.09 25.65 8.39
N ALA A 68 -29.81 25.26 8.50
CA ALA A 68 -29.04 24.83 7.35
C ALA A 68 -29.78 23.69 6.65
N ALA A 69 -29.89 23.77 5.33
CA ALA A 69 -30.53 22.73 4.53
C ALA A 69 -29.88 21.36 4.85
N PRO A 70 -30.67 20.28 5.00
CA PRO A 70 -30.13 18.98 5.35
C PRO A 70 -29.16 18.51 4.26
N PHE A 71 -27.90 18.38 4.64
CA PHE A 71 -26.83 17.91 3.79
C PHE A 71 -27.00 16.42 3.47
N ASN A 72 -26.98 16.05 2.18
CA ASN A 72 -27.15 14.67 1.74
C ASN A 72 -25.83 14.10 1.18
N SER A 73 -24.99 13.55 2.07
CA SER A 73 -23.69 12.96 1.75
C SER A 73 -23.76 11.71 0.87
N GLU A 74 -24.89 11.00 0.85
CA GLU A 74 -25.10 9.78 0.04
C GLU A 74 -25.00 10.04 -1.47
N ARG A 75 -25.16 11.29 -1.91
CA ARG A 75 -25.01 11.68 -3.32
C ARG A 75 -23.56 11.77 -3.79
N SER A 76 -22.57 11.61 -2.92
CA SER A 76 -21.16 11.83 -3.27
C SER A 76 -20.50 10.76 -4.14
N ARG A 77 -21.24 9.68 -4.41
CA ARG A 77 -20.77 8.55 -5.22
C ARG A 77 -21.91 8.09 -6.12
N ALA A 78 -21.61 7.89 -7.40
CA ALA A 78 -22.53 7.29 -8.37
C ALA A 78 -21.87 6.06 -9.01
N PRO A 79 -22.34 4.83 -8.73
CA PRO A 79 -23.45 4.49 -7.83
C PRO A 79 -23.10 4.77 -6.34
N PRO A 80 -24.06 4.68 -5.41
CA PRO A 80 -23.79 4.78 -3.97
C PRO A 80 -22.76 3.77 -3.48
N ALA A 81 -22.08 4.05 -2.37
CA ALA A 81 -21.11 3.09 -1.81
C ALA A 81 -21.78 1.72 -1.55
N SER A 82 -21.08 0.64 -1.86
CA SER A 82 -21.56 -0.69 -1.46
C SER A 82 -21.53 -0.78 0.06
N PRO A 83 -22.50 -1.48 0.69
CA PRO A 83 -22.39 -1.83 2.10
C PRO A 83 -21.02 -2.45 2.35
N LEU A 84 -20.34 -1.99 3.41
CA LEU A 84 -19.04 -2.52 3.78
C LEU A 84 -19.22 -3.99 4.15
N PRO A 85 -18.64 -4.94 3.39
CA PRO A 85 -18.73 -6.34 3.75
C PRO A 85 -18.04 -6.55 5.09
N THR A 86 -18.57 -7.45 5.93
CA THR A 86 -17.83 -7.88 7.12
C THR A 86 -16.63 -8.71 6.65
N PRO A 87 -15.39 -8.37 7.05
CA PRO A 87 -14.25 -9.17 6.67
C PRO A 87 -14.36 -10.57 7.29
N PRO A 88 -13.98 -11.66 6.60
CA PRO A 88 -14.11 -13.02 7.12
C PRO A 88 -13.22 -13.30 8.34
N VAL A 89 -12.16 -12.50 8.51
CA VAL A 89 -11.23 -12.54 9.65
C VAL A 89 -11.03 -11.13 10.19
N THR A 90 -10.75 -11.00 11.49
CA THR A 90 -10.45 -9.70 12.10
C THR A 90 -8.97 -9.37 12.08
N LYS A 91 -8.11 -10.35 12.37
CA LYS A 91 -6.66 -10.20 12.45
C LYS A 91 -5.96 -11.32 11.70
N PHE A 92 -4.90 -10.98 10.99
CA PHE A 92 -4.05 -11.93 10.28
C PHE A 92 -2.69 -11.28 9.99
N LYS A 93 -1.73 -12.09 9.53
CA LYS A 93 -0.42 -11.59 9.09
C LYS A 93 -0.32 -11.54 7.57
N ILE A 94 0.28 -10.46 7.08
CA ILE A 94 0.68 -10.31 5.67
C ILE A 94 2.20 -10.45 5.54
N GLY A 95 2.65 -11.15 4.49
CA GLY A 95 4.04 -11.20 4.07
C GLY A 95 4.27 -10.38 2.81
N LEU A 96 5.19 -9.42 2.83
CA LEU A 96 5.64 -8.71 1.62
C LEU A 96 7.02 -9.23 1.24
N CYS A 97 7.13 -9.85 0.06
CA CYS A 97 8.37 -10.48 -0.39
C CYS A 97 9.08 -9.55 -1.39
N GLN A 98 10.03 -8.75 -0.90
CA GLN A 98 10.88 -7.93 -1.76
C GLN A 98 11.96 -8.81 -2.39
N LEU A 99 11.77 -9.23 -3.63
CA LEU A 99 12.63 -10.22 -4.31
C LEU A 99 13.71 -9.55 -5.15
N SER A 100 14.94 -10.09 -5.13
CA SER A 100 15.89 -9.88 -6.23
C SER A 100 15.40 -10.61 -7.48
N VAL A 101 15.34 -9.88 -8.60
CA VAL A 101 14.84 -10.38 -9.89
C VAL A 101 15.99 -10.47 -10.86
N THR A 102 16.11 -11.60 -11.54
CA THR A 102 17.20 -11.89 -12.50
C THR A 102 16.67 -12.10 -13.91
N PRO A 103 17.53 -12.19 -14.95
CA PRO A 103 17.12 -12.62 -16.29
C PRO A 103 16.71 -14.09 -16.39
N ASP A 104 16.96 -14.92 -15.37
CA ASP A 104 16.60 -16.33 -15.37
C ASP A 104 15.20 -16.53 -14.76
N LYS A 105 14.21 -16.81 -15.62
CA LYS A 105 12.81 -16.99 -15.23
C LYS A 105 12.64 -18.15 -14.25
N GLU A 106 13.26 -19.30 -14.53
CA GLU A 106 13.11 -20.50 -13.70
C GLU A 106 13.67 -20.25 -12.30
N ARG A 107 14.83 -19.57 -12.23
CA ARG A 107 15.41 -19.11 -10.96
C ARG A 107 14.47 -18.18 -10.22
N ASN A 108 13.87 -17.20 -10.90
CA ASN A 108 12.94 -16.26 -10.27
C ASN A 108 11.70 -16.98 -9.71
N ILE A 109 11.12 -17.95 -10.44
CA ILE A 109 9.98 -18.76 -10.00
C ILE A 109 10.35 -19.59 -8.77
N ALA A 110 11.47 -20.31 -8.82
CA ALA A 110 11.95 -21.09 -7.68
C ALA A 110 12.26 -20.21 -6.46
N HIS A 111 12.77 -19.01 -6.68
CA HIS A 111 13.07 -18.06 -5.64
C HIS A 111 11.80 -17.47 -4.99
N ALA A 112 10.83 -17.03 -5.79
CA ALA A 112 9.54 -16.56 -5.31
C ALA A 112 8.81 -17.63 -4.49
N ARG A 113 8.85 -18.89 -4.94
CA ARG A 113 8.28 -20.03 -4.19
C ARG A 113 8.88 -20.15 -2.78
N LYS A 114 10.20 -20.08 -2.66
CA LYS A 114 10.90 -20.15 -1.37
C LYS A 114 10.52 -18.97 -0.46
N ALA A 115 10.43 -17.76 -1.01
CA ALA A 115 10.03 -16.58 -0.24
C ALA A 115 8.59 -16.69 0.28
N ILE A 116 7.67 -17.21 -0.54
CA ILE A 116 6.28 -17.49 -0.13
C ILE A 116 6.25 -18.52 1.00
N GLU A 117 6.98 -19.63 0.86
CA GLU A 117 7.07 -20.67 1.88
C GLU A 117 7.66 -20.14 3.19
N GLU A 118 8.70 -19.31 3.10
CA GLU A 118 9.29 -18.65 4.26
C GLU A 118 8.29 -17.72 4.94
N ALA A 119 7.57 -16.88 4.19
CA ALA A 119 6.56 -15.98 4.74
C ALA A 119 5.44 -16.76 5.44
N ALA A 120 4.94 -17.82 4.80
CA ALA A 120 3.92 -18.70 5.37
C ALA A 120 4.41 -19.41 6.64
N SER A 121 5.67 -19.86 6.67
CA SER A 121 6.28 -20.47 7.87
C SER A 121 6.34 -19.53 9.07
N LYS A 122 6.37 -18.21 8.81
CA LYS A 122 6.31 -17.14 9.82
C LYS A 122 4.87 -16.71 10.15
N GLY A 123 3.88 -17.43 9.62
CA GLY A 123 2.45 -17.25 9.90
C GLY A 123 1.72 -16.29 8.97
N ALA A 124 2.31 -15.87 7.85
CA ALA A 124 1.58 -15.08 6.86
C ALA A 124 0.41 -15.87 6.29
N GLN A 125 -0.79 -15.28 6.31
CA GLN A 125 -2.01 -15.82 5.71
C GLN A 125 -2.33 -15.16 4.36
N LEU A 126 -1.74 -13.99 4.13
CA LEU A 126 -1.70 -13.29 2.85
C LEU A 126 -0.23 -13.06 2.47
N VAL A 127 0.16 -13.36 1.23
CA VAL A 127 1.47 -12.97 0.68
C VAL A 127 1.29 -12.05 -0.52
N LEU A 128 2.10 -11.00 -0.59
CA LEU A 128 2.20 -10.08 -1.74
C LEU A 128 3.59 -10.20 -2.37
N LEU A 129 3.62 -10.46 -3.67
CA LEU A 129 4.83 -10.43 -4.50
C LEU A 129 4.97 -9.08 -5.24
N PRO A 130 6.16 -8.77 -5.79
CA PRO A 130 6.40 -7.48 -6.45
C PRO A 130 5.95 -7.44 -7.92
N GLU A 131 5.99 -6.26 -8.53
CA GLU A 131 5.71 -6.08 -9.98
C GLU A 131 6.80 -6.76 -10.83
N ILE A 132 6.38 -7.44 -11.91
CA ILE A 132 7.22 -8.14 -12.89
C ILE A 132 8.33 -8.95 -12.19
N TRP A 133 7.93 -9.81 -11.27
CA TRP A 133 8.87 -10.55 -10.43
C TRP A 133 9.53 -11.74 -11.15
N ASN A 134 8.95 -12.19 -12.26
CA ASN A 134 9.42 -13.36 -13.01
C ASN A 134 10.46 -13.03 -14.09
N SER A 135 10.76 -11.75 -14.35
CA SER A 135 11.61 -11.32 -15.47
C SER A 135 12.16 -9.90 -15.29
N PRO A 136 13.18 -9.47 -16.07
CA PRO A 136 13.63 -8.09 -16.04
C PRO A 136 12.55 -7.10 -16.49
N TYR A 137 12.46 -5.95 -15.83
CA TYR A 137 11.52 -4.89 -16.18
C TYR A 137 12.03 -4.06 -17.37
N SER A 138 11.73 -4.48 -18.60
CA SER A 138 12.04 -3.73 -19.81
C SER A 138 11.11 -4.07 -20.98
N ASN A 139 10.90 -3.11 -21.89
CA ASN A 139 10.12 -3.30 -23.11
C ASN A 139 10.64 -4.45 -24.00
N ASP A 140 11.94 -4.69 -24.03
CA ASP A 140 12.54 -5.80 -24.78
C ASP A 140 12.29 -7.16 -24.12
N SER A 141 12.15 -7.19 -22.79
CA SER A 141 11.92 -8.42 -22.03
C SER A 141 10.46 -8.83 -22.07
N PHE A 142 9.51 -7.91 -21.99
CA PHE A 142 8.09 -8.27 -21.84
C PHE A 142 7.59 -9.30 -22.87
N PRO A 143 7.87 -9.19 -24.19
CA PRO A 143 7.40 -10.17 -25.17
C PRO A 143 8.04 -11.55 -25.01
N VAL A 144 9.31 -11.60 -24.57
CA VAL A 144 10.10 -12.82 -24.43
C VAL A 144 9.67 -13.60 -23.18
N TYR A 145 9.36 -12.89 -22.11
CA TYR A 145 9.01 -13.49 -20.82
C TYR A 145 7.51 -13.62 -20.61
N ALA A 146 6.68 -13.11 -21.52
CA ALA A 146 5.23 -13.19 -21.39
C ALA A 146 4.71 -14.63 -21.35
N GLU A 147 3.74 -14.86 -20.48
CA GLU A 147 3.07 -16.15 -20.30
C GLU A 147 1.59 -16.03 -20.67
N ASP A 148 1.04 -17.08 -21.28
CA ASP A 148 -0.39 -17.17 -21.53
C ASP A 148 -1.06 -17.84 -20.33
N ILE A 149 -1.66 -17.01 -19.49
CA ILE A 149 -2.28 -17.42 -18.22
C ILE A 149 -3.53 -18.30 -18.47
N ASP A 150 -4.20 -18.12 -19.61
CA ASP A 150 -5.46 -18.80 -19.91
C ASP A 150 -5.27 -20.09 -20.73
N ALA A 151 -4.08 -20.29 -21.33
CA ALA A 151 -3.74 -21.48 -22.13
C ALA A 151 -3.33 -22.72 -21.31
N GLY A 152 -3.37 -22.64 -19.97
CA GLY A 152 -3.11 -23.77 -19.07
C GLY A 152 -1.70 -23.80 -18.47
N SER A 153 -1.42 -24.84 -17.68
CA SER A 153 -0.29 -24.86 -16.75
C SER A 153 1.09 -24.70 -17.40
N ASP A 154 1.32 -25.41 -18.51
CA ASP A 154 2.61 -25.37 -19.24
C ASP A 154 2.87 -24.00 -19.89
N ALA A 155 1.81 -23.25 -20.21
CA ALA A 155 1.90 -21.94 -20.84
C ALA A 155 2.11 -20.80 -19.82
N SER A 156 1.88 -21.06 -18.53
CA SER A 156 2.16 -20.13 -17.45
C SER A 156 2.73 -20.82 -16.20
N PRO A 157 4.03 -21.19 -16.20
CA PRO A 157 4.68 -21.78 -15.03
C PRO A 157 4.68 -20.84 -13.82
N SER A 158 4.69 -19.52 -14.02
CA SER A 158 4.65 -18.54 -12.92
C SER A 158 3.33 -18.64 -12.16
N THR A 159 2.19 -18.64 -12.86
CA THR A 159 0.86 -18.72 -12.22
C THR A 159 0.55 -20.12 -11.70
N THR A 160 1.03 -21.16 -12.38
CA THR A 160 0.94 -22.55 -11.91
C THR A 160 1.61 -22.72 -10.55
N MET A 161 2.84 -22.22 -10.39
CA MET A 161 3.55 -22.27 -9.11
C MET A 161 2.76 -21.56 -8.01
N LEU A 162 2.19 -20.37 -8.30
CA LEU A 162 1.40 -19.60 -7.33
C LEU A 162 0.12 -20.34 -6.90
N SER A 163 -0.59 -20.96 -7.85
CA SER A 163 -1.77 -21.78 -7.58
C SER A 163 -1.43 -22.98 -6.69
N GLU A 164 -0.37 -23.72 -7.02
CA GLU A 164 0.06 -24.89 -6.26
C GLU A 164 0.45 -24.54 -4.83
N VAL A 165 1.28 -23.50 -4.66
CA VAL A 165 1.81 -23.13 -3.34
C VAL A 165 0.73 -22.48 -2.47
N SER A 166 -0.22 -21.72 -3.05
CA SER A 166 -1.34 -21.16 -2.28
C SER A 166 -2.26 -22.25 -1.72
N HIS A 167 -2.53 -23.31 -2.51
CA HIS A 167 -3.28 -24.49 -2.06
C HIS A 167 -2.52 -25.29 -1.01
N LEU A 168 -1.23 -25.58 -1.25
CA LEU A 168 -0.40 -26.37 -0.35
C LEU A 168 -0.29 -25.73 1.04
N LEU A 169 -0.06 -24.41 1.07
CA LEU A 169 0.14 -23.66 2.31
C LEU A 169 -1.18 -23.13 2.90
N LYS A 170 -2.29 -23.22 2.16
CA LYS A 170 -3.62 -22.71 2.53
C LYS A 170 -3.60 -21.21 2.84
N ILE A 171 -2.95 -20.43 1.98
CA ILE A 171 -2.83 -18.97 2.11
C ILE A 171 -3.40 -18.26 0.88
N THR A 172 -3.78 -17.00 1.04
CA THR A 172 -4.09 -16.14 -0.10
C THR A 172 -2.78 -15.55 -0.65
N ILE A 173 -2.64 -15.49 -1.97
CA ILE A 173 -1.48 -14.88 -2.62
C ILE A 173 -1.95 -13.82 -3.61
N VAL A 174 -1.53 -12.57 -3.39
CA VAL A 174 -1.53 -11.54 -4.44
C VAL A 174 -0.19 -11.68 -5.16
N GLY A 175 -0.25 -12.33 -6.32
CA GLY A 175 0.89 -12.87 -7.05
C GLY A 175 1.79 -11.85 -7.74
N GLY A 176 1.88 -10.63 -7.22
CA GLY A 176 2.68 -9.58 -7.83
C GLY A 176 2.19 -9.31 -9.24
N SER A 177 3.08 -9.04 -10.19
CA SER A 177 2.69 -9.12 -11.59
C SER A 177 3.72 -9.85 -12.46
N ILE A 178 3.27 -10.29 -13.63
CA ILE A 178 4.08 -10.86 -14.69
C ILE A 178 3.65 -10.25 -16.05
N PRO A 179 4.51 -10.31 -17.08
CA PRO A 179 4.05 -10.03 -18.44
C PRO A 179 3.09 -11.16 -18.86
N GLU A 180 1.87 -10.80 -19.23
CA GLU A 180 0.84 -11.72 -19.75
C GLU A 180 0.76 -11.59 -21.26
N ARG A 181 0.66 -12.71 -21.96
CA ARG A 181 0.28 -12.78 -23.36
C ARG A 181 -1.19 -13.17 -23.47
N SER A 182 -1.94 -12.45 -24.29
CA SER A 182 -3.36 -12.73 -24.56
C SER A 182 -3.65 -12.36 -26.01
N GLY A 183 -3.61 -13.35 -26.90
CA GLY A 183 -3.58 -13.12 -28.33
C GLY A 183 -2.33 -12.34 -28.74
N ASP A 184 -2.52 -11.28 -29.53
CA ASP A 184 -1.43 -10.41 -30.00
C ASP A 184 -1.02 -9.33 -28.98
N SER A 185 -1.78 -9.20 -27.89
CA SER A 185 -1.55 -8.19 -26.87
C SER A 185 -0.72 -8.71 -25.71
N LEU A 186 0.06 -7.80 -25.13
CA LEU A 186 0.82 -8.02 -23.90
C LEU A 186 0.29 -7.13 -22.79
N TYR A 187 0.26 -7.63 -21.56
CA TYR A 187 -0.23 -6.90 -20.40
C TYR A 187 0.73 -7.04 -19.21
N ASN A 188 0.70 -6.08 -18.29
CA ASN A 188 1.31 -6.21 -16.96
C ASN A 188 0.21 -6.70 -16.01
N THR A 189 0.30 -7.96 -15.56
CA THR A 189 -0.86 -8.66 -14.98
C THR A 189 -0.58 -9.24 -13.61
N CYS A 190 -1.42 -8.87 -12.65
CA CYS A 190 -1.45 -9.41 -11.30
C CYS A 190 -2.56 -10.44 -11.13
N CYS A 191 -2.19 -11.65 -10.72
CA CYS A 191 -3.14 -12.72 -10.39
C CYS A 191 -3.30 -12.86 -8.87
N VAL A 192 -4.53 -13.09 -8.42
CA VAL A 192 -4.83 -13.36 -7.00
C VAL A 192 -5.29 -14.82 -6.87
N PHE A 193 -4.60 -15.58 -6.02
CA PHE A 193 -4.93 -16.97 -5.73
C PHE A 193 -5.48 -17.11 -4.32
N GLY A 194 -6.57 -17.87 -4.19
CA GLY A 194 -7.12 -18.22 -2.87
C GLY A 194 -6.33 -19.33 -2.19
N ALA A 195 -6.66 -19.56 -0.92
CA ALA A 195 -6.13 -20.69 -0.13
C ALA A 195 -6.52 -22.07 -0.69
N ASP A 196 -7.49 -22.11 -1.62
CA ASP A 196 -7.91 -23.30 -2.36
C ASP A 196 -7.13 -23.53 -3.67
N GLY A 197 -6.11 -22.71 -3.96
CA GLY A 197 -5.34 -22.77 -5.21
C GLY A 197 -6.02 -22.10 -6.40
N LYS A 198 -7.27 -21.66 -6.27
CA LYS A 198 -8.02 -21.14 -7.42
C LYS A 198 -7.62 -19.70 -7.71
N LEU A 199 -7.48 -19.39 -9.00
CA LEU A 199 -7.38 -18.01 -9.48
C LEU A 199 -8.71 -17.28 -9.17
N LYS A 200 -8.66 -16.31 -8.25
CA LYS A 200 -9.81 -15.52 -7.80
C LYS A 200 -10.01 -14.25 -8.63
N ALA A 201 -8.90 -13.67 -9.11
CA ALA A 201 -8.94 -12.47 -9.94
C ALA A 201 -7.67 -12.33 -10.79
N LYS A 202 -7.82 -11.63 -11.92
CA LYS A 202 -6.75 -11.19 -12.81
C LYS A 202 -6.89 -9.68 -13.01
N HIS A 203 -5.87 -8.92 -12.64
CA HIS A 203 -5.81 -7.47 -12.79
C HIS A 203 -4.73 -7.10 -13.79
N ARG A 204 -5.13 -6.51 -14.92
CA ARG A 204 -4.21 -5.91 -15.89
C ARG A 204 -4.02 -4.45 -15.51
N LYS A 205 -2.76 -3.99 -15.41
CA LYS A 205 -2.38 -2.61 -15.07
C LYS A 205 -3.15 -1.62 -15.93
N ILE A 206 -3.90 -0.72 -15.29
CA ILE A 206 -4.81 0.19 -15.99
C ILE A 206 -4.04 1.40 -16.52
N HIS A 207 -3.14 1.95 -15.69
CA HIS A 207 -2.35 3.11 -16.03
C HIS A 207 -0.92 2.69 -16.37
N LEU A 208 -0.59 2.68 -17.65
CA LEU A 208 0.75 2.35 -18.12
C LEU A 208 1.75 3.46 -17.76
N PHE A 209 2.97 3.05 -17.41
CA PHE A 209 4.04 3.92 -16.97
C PHE A 209 4.73 4.60 -18.15
N ASP A 210 4.08 5.64 -18.67
CA ASP A 210 4.63 6.50 -19.72
C ASP A 210 5.14 7.80 -19.10
N ILE A 211 6.44 7.87 -18.86
CA ILE A 211 7.10 9.06 -18.33
C ILE A 211 8.32 9.44 -19.15
N ASP A 212 8.56 10.75 -19.21
CA ASP A 212 9.78 11.33 -19.74
C ASP A 212 10.22 12.47 -18.81
N ILE A 213 11.24 12.19 -17.99
CA ILE A 213 11.85 13.15 -17.08
C ILE A 213 13.25 13.45 -17.63
N PRO A 214 13.42 14.58 -18.33
CA PRO A 214 14.66 14.90 -19.02
C PRO A 214 15.90 14.78 -18.12
N GLY A 215 16.89 14.04 -18.61
CA GLY A 215 18.16 13.81 -17.91
C GLY A 215 18.08 12.87 -16.69
N LYS A 216 16.93 12.25 -16.42
CA LYS A 216 16.76 11.32 -15.30
C LYS A 216 16.24 9.95 -15.74
N ILE A 217 15.03 9.89 -16.30
CA ILE A 217 14.43 8.62 -16.72
C ILE A 217 13.37 8.86 -17.80
N THR A 218 13.42 8.04 -18.83
CA THR A 218 12.38 7.93 -19.85
C THR A 218 11.98 6.47 -19.94
N PHE A 219 10.70 6.18 -19.74
CA PHE A 219 10.14 4.84 -19.88
C PHE A 219 8.75 4.98 -20.47
N ILE A 220 8.47 4.29 -21.58
CA ILE A 220 7.19 4.30 -22.27
C ILE A 220 6.71 2.85 -22.32
N GLU A 221 5.97 2.43 -21.28
CA GLU A 221 5.45 1.06 -21.13
C GLU A 221 4.44 0.73 -22.24
N SER A 222 3.68 1.72 -22.71
CA SER A 222 2.69 1.58 -23.79
C SER A 222 3.29 1.27 -25.17
N ARG A 223 4.62 1.34 -25.31
CA ARG A 223 5.30 0.89 -26.54
C ARG A 223 5.13 -0.62 -26.75
N THR A 224 4.98 -1.37 -25.67
CA THR A 224 4.98 -2.83 -25.70
C THR A 224 3.75 -3.41 -25.01
N LEU A 225 3.29 -2.82 -23.91
CA LEU A 225 2.15 -3.31 -23.14
C LEU A 225 0.86 -2.58 -23.50
N THR A 226 -0.24 -3.28 -23.30
CA THR A 226 -1.61 -2.80 -23.45
C THR A 226 -2.20 -2.55 -22.07
N ALA A 227 -2.97 -1.47 -21.94
CA ALA A 227 -3.64 -1.13 -20.69
C ALA A 227 -4.76 -2.13 -20.37
N GLY A 228 -4.96 -2.39 -19.08
CA GLY A 228 -6.17 -3.05 -18.59
C GLY A 228 -7.38 -2.11 -18.64
N GLU A 229 -8.56 -2.69 -18.77
CA GLU A 229 -9.80 -1.94 -18.99
C GLU A 229 -10.73 -1.94 -17.76
N THR A 230 -10.39 -2.67 -16.70
CA THR A 230 -11.29 -2.88 -15.55
C THR A 230 -10.58 -2.76 -14.20
N PRO A 231 -11.12 -1.94 -13.28
CA PRO A 231 -10.74 -1.99 -11.87
C PRO A 231 -10.99 -3.38 -11.29
N THR A 232 -10.04 -3.89 -10.50
CA THR A 232 -10.13 -5.24 -9.94
C THR A 232 -10.28 -5.18 -8.43
N ILE A 233 -11.42 -5.70 -7.97
CA ILE A 233 -11.72 -5.93 -6.56
C ILE A 233 -12.12 -7.39 -6.37
N VAL A 234 -11.57 -8.04 -5.36
CA VAL A 234 -11.73 -9.48 -5.17
C VAL A 234 -12.04 -9.80 -3.72
N ASP A 235 -13.04 -10.66 -3.52
CA ASP A 235 -13.34 -11.25 -2.22
C ASP A 235 -12.47 -12.49 -2.00
N THR A 236 -11.82 -12.54 -0.84
CA THR A 236 -10.94 -13.63 -0.42
C THR A 236 -11.23 -14.00 1.02
N ASP A 237 -10.65 -15.11 1.50
CA ASP A 237 -10.82 -15.57 2.88
C ASP A 237 -10.19 -14.60 3.91
N ILE A 238 -9.32 -13.68 3.48
CA ILE A 238 -8.72 -12.65 4.34
C ILE A 238 -9.40 -11.28 4.18
N GLY A 239 -10.44 -11.17 3.34
CA GLY A 239 -11.20 -9.95 3.10
C GLY A 239 -11.23 -9.49 1.64
N ARG A 240 -11.96 -8.41 1.40
CA ARG A 240 -12.04 -7.73 0.11
C ARG A 240 -10.79 -6.91 -0.18
N ILE A 241 -10.13 -7.20 -1.30
CA ILE A 241 -8.86 -6.56 -1.71
C ILE A 241 -9.07 -5.80 -3.02
N GLY A 242 -8.62 -4.54 -3.08
CA GLY A 242 -8.47 -3.80 -4.33
C GLY A 242 -7.04 -3.96 -4.88
N ILE A 243 -6.90 -4.22 -6.18
CA ILE A 243 -5.60 -4.44 -6.81
C ILE A 243 -5.28 -3.27 -7.75
N GLY A 244 -4.08 -2.70 -7.61
CA GLY A 244 -3.48 -1.84 -8.63
C GLY A 244 -2.04 -2.26 -8.85
N ILE A 245 -1.42 -1.87 -9.95
CA ILE A 245 0.00 -2.14 -10.20
C ILE A 245 0.74 -0.81 -10.35
N CYS A 246 1.75 -0.60 -9.49
CA CYS A 246 2.75 0.46 -9.58
C CYS A 246 2.15 1.85 -9.85
N TYR A 247 2.15 2.26 -11.12
CA TYR A 247 1.69 3.57 -11.56
C TYR A 247 0.20 3.82 -11.29
N ASP A 248 -0.61 2.76 -11.14
CA ASP A 248 -1.99 2.86 -10.66
C ASP A 248 -2.11 3.58 -9.31
N ILE A 249 -1.07 3.54 -8.46
CA ILE A 249 -1.07 4.26 -7.19
C ILE A 249 -1.08 5.79 -7.38
N GLN A 250 -0.65 6.32 -8.53
CA GLN A 250 -0.67 7.76 -8.81
C GLN A 250 -2.08 8.33 -8.96
N PHE A 251 -3.08 7.47 -9.23
CA PHE A 251 -4.45 7.86 -9.56
C PHE A 251 -5.36 7.65 -8.34
N PRO A 252 -5.61 8.67 -7.51
CA PRO A 252 -6.40 8.52 -6.28
C PRO A 252 -7.83 8.04 -6.54
N GLU A 253 -8.40 8.32 -7.71
CA GLU A 253 -9.75 7.92 -8.12
C GLU A 253 -9.93 6.40 -8.07
N LEU A 254 -8.89 5.64 -8.44
CA LEU A 254 -8.93 4.18 -8.41
C LEU A 254 -9.03 3.65 -6.97
N ALA A 255 -8.26 4.23 -6.04
CA ALA A 255 -8.36 3.88 -4.62
C ALA A 255 -9.70 4.31 -4.01
N MET A 256 -10.22 5.48 -4.41
CA MET A 256 -11.53 5.96 -3.98
C MET A 256 -12.67 5.04 -4.48
N LEU A 257 -12.52 4.49 -5.69
CA LEU A 257 -13.40 3.47 -6.26
C LEU A 257 -13.36 2.19 -5.42
N TYR A 258 -12.17 1.66 -5.13
CA TYR A 258 -12.03 0.47 -4.30
C TYR A 258 -12.60 0.65 -2.89
N ALA A 259 -12.40 1.81 -2.27
CA ALA A 259 -13.02 2.16 -0.99
C ALA A 259 -14.54 2.22 -1.09
N ALA A 260 -15.08 2.81 -2.16
CA ALA A 260 -16.53 2.86 -2.41
C ALA A 260 -17.14 1.47 -2.68
N ARG A 261 -16.35 0.53 -3.20
CA ARG A 261 -16.74 -0.89 -3.39
C ARG A 261 -16.44 -1.77 -2.16
N GLY A 262 -16.03 -1.16 -1.04
CA GLY A 262 -15.89 -1.84 0.24
C GLY A 262 -14.62 -2.66 0.41
N ALA A 263 -13.52 -2.30 -0.28
CA ALA A 263 -12.21 -2.87 0.03
C ALA A 263 -11.83 -2.65 1.50
N HIS A 264 -11.03 -3.56 2.05
CA HIS A 264 -10.39 -3.42 3.36
C HIS A 264 -8.90 -3.10 3.22
N LEU A 265 -8.30 -3.65 2.17
CA LEU A 265 -6.88 -3.58 1.84
C LEU A 265 -6.74 -3.23 0.36
N LEU A 266 -5.79 -2.36 0.04
CA LEU A 266 -5.31 -2.15 -1.32
C LEU A 266 -3.92 -2.77 -1.45
N CYS A 267 -3.70 -3.57 -2.48
CA CYS A 267 -2.40 -4.15 -2.80
C CYS A 267 -1.86 -3.53 -4.09
N TYR A 268 -0.63 -3.03 -4.03
CA TYR A 268 0.11 -2.47 -5.14
C TYR A 268 1.48 -3.14 -5.30
N PRO A 269 1.59 -4.25 -6.04
CA PRO A 269 2.88 -4.64 -6.61
C PRO A 269 3.44 -3.47 -7.41
N GLY A 270 4.67 -3.05 -7.18
CA GLY A 270 5.23 -1.92 -7.93
C GLY A 270 6.73 -1.72 -7.82
N ALA A 271 7.35 -1.35 -8.94
CA ALA A 271 8.76 -0.99 -9.03
C ALA A 271 8.91 0.51 -9.32
N PHE A 272 8.89 1.36 -8.29
CA PHE A 272 9.29 2.76 -8.48
C PHE A 272 10.80 2.84 -8.74
N ASN A 273 11.26 3.86 -9.45
CA ASN A 273 12.69 4.04 -9.75
C ASN A 273 13.37 5.00 -8.78
N MET A 274 14.68 5.17 -8.93
CA MET A 274 15.50 6.06 -8.10
C MET A 274 15.17 7.56 -8.21
N THR A 275 14.37 7.98 -9.20
CA THR A 275 13.89 9.37 -9.32
C THR A 275 12.57 9.58 -8.60
N THR A 276 11.58 8.71 -8.85
CA THR A 276 10.23 8.85 -8.31
C THR A 276 10.08 8.25 -6.92
N GLY A 277 10.81 7.18 -6.62
CA GLY A 277 10.78 6.44 -5.35
C GLY A 277 10.98 7.33 -4.12
N PRO A 278 12.11 8.04 -4.00
CA PRO A 278 12.41 8.87 -2.83
C PRO A 278 11.37 9.95 -2.54
N LEU A 279 10.66 10.43 -3.55
CA LEU A 279 9.73 11.55 -3.44
C LEU A 279 8.28 11.07 -3.23
N HIS A 280 7.89 10.01 -3.93
CA HIS A 280 6.49 9.67 -4.11
C HIS A 280 6.09 8.33 -3.51
N TRP A 281 7.00 7.36 -3.36
CA TRP A 281 6.63 6.01 -2.95
C TRP A 281 5.92 6.00 -1.60
N GLU A 282 6.54 6.57 -0.57
CA GLU A 282 5.93 6.61 0.77
C GLU A 282 4.73 7.57 0.84
N LEU A 283 4.84 8.72 0.19
CA LEU A 283 3.77 9.72 0.19
C LEU A 283 2.46 9.15 -0.37
N LEU A 284 2.53 8.49 -1.53
CA LEU A 284 1.36 7.99 -2.22
C LEU A 284 0.67 6.88 -1.43
N GLN A 285 1.41 5.90 -0.91
CA GLN A 285 0.82 4.83 -0.11
C GLN A 285 0.09 5.37 1.13
N ARG A 286 0.69 6.36 1.82
CA ARG A 286 0.10 6.99 3.00
C ARG A 286 -1.13 7.81 2.64
N ALA A 287 -1.10 8.54 1.53
CA ALA A 287 -2.26 9.25 1.02
C ALA A 287 -3.40 8.28 0.68
N ARG A 288 -3.14 7.20 -0.07
CA ARG A 288 -4.17 6.19 -0.40
C ARG A 288 -4.78 5.57 0.85
N ALA A 289 -3.97 5.26 1.87
CA ALA A 289 -4.45 4.70 3.13
C ALA A 289 -5.29 5.71 3.93
N ALA A 290 -4.77 6.92 4.14
CA ALA A 290 -5.38 7.94 5.00
C ALA A 290 -6.69 8.49 4.41
N ASP A 291 -6.70 8.82 3.12
CA ASP A 291 -7.86 9.44 2.45
C ASP A 291 -9.04 8.46 2.30
N ASN A 292 -8.73 7.17 2.18
CA ASN A 292 -9.73 6.13 1.97
C ASN A 292 -10.04 5.31 3.22
N GLN A 293 -9.29 5.49 4.30
CA GLN A 293 -9.41 4.76 5.56
C GLN A 293 -9.32 3.25 5.33
N LEU A 294 -8.24 2.84 4.66
CA LEU A 294 -7.93 1.46 4.26
C LEU A 294 -6.49 1.10 4.65
N TYR A 295 -6.20 -0.19 4.75
CA TYR A 295 -4.81 -0.65 4.69
C TYR A 295 -4.29 -0.52 3.25
N VAL A 296 -3.00 -0.26 3.11
CA VAL A 296 -2.30 -0.26 1.81
C VAL A 296 -1.01 -1.07 1.94
N ALA A 297 -0.85 -2.08 1.10
CA ALA A 297 0.35 -2.88 1.00
C ALA A 297 1.01 -2.65 -0.37
N THR A 298 2.29 -2.29 -0.36
CA THR A 298 3.11 -2.13 -1.56
C THR A 298 4.26 -3.14 -1.53
N CYS A 299 4.54 -3.81 -2.65
CA CYS A 299 5.66 -4.74 -2.74
C CYS A 299 6.49 -4.45 -3.98
N SER A 300 7.79 -4.23 -3.77
CA SER A 300 8.75 -3.84 -4.80
C SER A 300 9.79 -4.92 -5.00
N PRO A 301 10.40 -5.04 -6.20
CA PRO A 301 11.63 -5.78 -6.36
C PRO A 301 12.74 -5.15 -5.51
N ALA A 302 13.71 -5.96 -5.10
CA ALA A 302 14.94 -5.46 -4.49
C ALA A 302 15.72 -4.62 -5.50
N ARG A 303 16.48 -3.65 -5.01
CA ARG A 303 17.31 -2.79 -5.85
C ARG A 303 18.47 -3.57 -6.45
N ASP A 304 18.54 -3.58 -7.77
CA ASP A 304 19.70 -4.02 -8.53
C ASP A 304 20.27 -2.85 -9.31
N THR A 305 21.49 -2.43 -8.99
CA THR A 305 22.18 -1.32 -9.68
C THR A 305 22.74 -1.73 -11.04
N GLY A 306 22.81 -3.03 -11.34
CA GLY A 306 23.21 -3.57 -12.63
C GLY A 306 22.06 -3.70 -13.63
N SER A 307 20.81 -3.52 -13.20
CA SER A 307 19.64 -3.63 -14.07
C SER A 307 19.42 -2.37 -14.91
N GLY A 308 18.76 -2.53 -16.06
CA GLY A 308 18.36 -1.38 -16.89
C GLY A 308 17.27 -0.50 -16.25
N TYR A 309 16.54 -1.04 -15.27
CA TYR A 309 15.54 -0.33 -14.48
C TYR A 309 15.80 -0.54 -12.99
N VAL A 310 16.46 0.45 -12.37
CA VAL A 310 16.87 0.36 -10.97
C VAL A 310 15.70 0.67 -10.04
N ALA A 311 15.17 -0.39 -9.42
CA ALA A 311 14.06 -0.29 -8.48
C ALA A 311 14.45 0.43 -7.18
N TRP A 312 13.48 1.14 -6.60
CA TRP A 312 13.62 1.84 -5.33
C TRP A 312 13.69 0.84 -4.16
N GLY A 313 12.88 -0.22 -4.17
CA GLY A 313 12.69 -1.15 -3.05
C GLY A 313 11.64 -0.62 -2.07
N HIS A 314 11.89 -0.76 -0.77
CA HIS A 314 11.03 -0.24 0.30
C HIS A 314 9.58 -0.76 0.27
N SER A 315 9.40 -2.06 0.06
CA SER A 315 8.11 -2.74 0.26
C SER A 315 7.53 -2.41 1.62
N THR A 316 6.26 -1.98 1.68
CA THR A 316 5.70 -1.33 2.86
C THR A 316 4.24 -1.69 3.11
N LEU A 317 3.89 -1.87 4.39
CA LEU A 317 2.51 -1.91 4.86
C LEU A 317 2.19 -0.58 5.57
N VAL A 318 1.07 0.04 5.16
CA VAL A 318 0.52 1.25 5.76
C VAL A 318 -0.85 0.98 6.36
N GLY A 319 -1.06 1.48 7.58
CA GLY A 319 -2.32 1.38 8.30
C GLY A 319 -3.33 2.48 7.94
N PRO A 320 -4.58 2.35 8.40
CA PRO A 320 -5.69 3.22 8.00
C PRO A 320 -5.63 4.66 8.56
N PHE A 321 -4.70 4.96 9.47
CA PHE A 321 -4.40 6.33 9.90
C PHE A 321 -3.30 6.98 9.05
N GLY A 322 -2.76 6.26 8.06
CA GLY A 322 -1.64 6.71 7.22
C GLY A 322 -0.26 6.48 7.88
N GLU A 323 -0.20 5.64 8.90
CA GLU A 323 1.00 5.22 9.61
C GLU A 323 1.72 4.08 8.88
N VAL A 324 3.04 4.17 8.75
CA VAL A 324 3.85 3.06 8.22
C VAL A 324 4.00 2.01 9.33
N LEU A 325 3.44 0.82 9.11
CA LEU A 325 3.44 -0.28 10.08
C LEU A 325 4.68 -1.16 9.96
N ALA A 326 5.15 -1.40 8.73
CA ALA A 326 6.37 -2.14 8.45
C ALA A 326 6.89 -1.72 7.07
N THR A 327 8.22 -1.60 6.92
CA THR A 327 8.85 -1.26 5.65
C THR A 327 10.19 -1.98 5.55
N THR A 328 10.57 -2.40 4.35
CA THR A 328 11.93 -2.87 4.05
C THR A 328 12.85 -1.69 3.75
N GLU A 329 14.15 -1.96 3.72
CA GLU A 329 15.10 -1.13 2.99
C GLU A 329 15.07 -1.49 1.49
N HIS A 330 16.19 -1.32 0.79
CA HIS A 330 16.30 -1.56 -0.66
C HIS A 330 16.83 -2.95 -1.03
N GLU A 331 17.41 -3.69 -0.09
CA GLU A 331 17.90 -5.06 -0.32
C GLU A 331 16.77 -6.09 -0.28
N GLU A 332 17.05 -7.29 -0.77
CA GLU A 332 16.12 -8.41 -0.68
C GLU A 332 15.70 -8.68 0.77
N ALA A 333 14.40 -8.74 1.02
CA ALA A 333 13.86 -8.90 2.36
C ALA A 333 12.41 -9.41 2.33
N ILE A 334 12.00 -10.06 3.42
CA ILE A 334 10.60 -10.42 3.65
C ILE A 334 10.17 -9.78 4.97
N ILE A 335 9.13 -8.95 4.92
CA ILE A 335 8.49 -8.43 6.13
C ILE A 335 7.21 -9.20 6.43
N ILE A 336 6.99 -9.49 7.71
CA ILE A 336 5.76 -10.08 8.24
C ILE A 336 5.13 -9.06 9.17
N ALA A 337 3.93 -8.63 8.87
CA ALA A 337 3.25 -7.59 9.64
C ALA A 337 1.79 -7.98 9.94
N ASP A 338 1.27 -7.50 11.08
CA ASP A 338 -0.10 -7.74 11.49
C ASP A 338 -1.07 -6.74 10.83
N ILE A 339 -2.19 -7.25 10.33
CA ILE A 339 -3.35 -6.46 9.91
C ILE A 339 -4.46 -6.69 10.93
N ASP A 340 -5.09 -5.61 11.39
CA ASP A 340 -6.24 -5.63 12.29
C ASP A 340 -7.37 -4.77 11.71
N TYR A 341 -8.40 -5.41 11.16
CA TYR A 341 -9.52 -4.68 10.56
C TYR A 341 -10.42 -3.97 11.56
N SER A 342 -10.32 -4.25 12.86
CA SER A 342 -11.02 -3.42 13.86
C SER A 342 -10.54 -1.97 13.84
N LEU A 343 -9.30 -1.72 13.36
CA LEU A 343 -8.77 -0.37 13.18
C LEU A 343 -9.43 0.39 12.02
N LEU A 344 -9.97 -0.30 11.01
CA LEU A 344 -10.75 0.34 9.93
C LEU A 344 -12.01 0.97 10.51
N GLU A 345 -12.74 0.20 11.31
CA GLU A 345 -14.00 0.64 11.93
C GLU A 345 -13.77 1.74 12.96
N LEU A 346 -12.72 1.62 13.78
CA LEU A 346 -12.29 2.68 14.68
C LEU A 346 -11.97 3.98 13.93
N ARG A 347 -11.20 3.89 12.84
CA ARG A 347 -10.82 5.04 12.01
C ARG A 347 -12.05 5.72 11.39
N ARG A 348 -12.96 4.94 10.81
CA ARG A 348 -14.21 5.44 10.18
C ARG A 348 -15.17 6.04 11.19
N THR A 349 -15.21 5.52 12.41
CA THR A 349 -16.03 6.06 13.50
C THR A 349 -15.48 7.39 13.99
N ASN A 350 -14.17 7.47 14.24
CA ASN A 350 -13.53 8.69 14.76
C ASN A 350 -13.43 9.81 13.73
N LEU A 351 -13.36 9.48 12.44
CA LEU A 351 -13.30 10.44 11.35
C LEU A 351 -14.25 10.02 10.20
N PRO A 352 -15.55 10.35 10.28
CA PRO A 352 -16.56 9.81 9.36
C PRO A 352 -16.58 10.54 8.01
N LEU A 353 -15.50 10.43 7.24
CA LEU A 353 -15.30 11.14 5.97
C LEU A 353 -16.45 10.91 4.98
N THR A 354 -16.99 9.70 4.90
CA THR A 354 -18.10 9.35 4.00
C THR A 354 -19.36 10.16 4.28
N LYS A 355 -19.63 10.50 5.55
CA LYS A 355 -20.79 11.31 5.95
C LYS A 355 -20.60 12.80 5.66
N GLN A 356 -19.40 13.23 5.28
CA GLN A 356 -19.01 14.63 5.10
C GLN A 356 -18.73 14.98 3.62
N LYS A 357 -18.66 14.00 2.72
CA LYS A 357 -18.40 14.22 1.29
C LYS A 357 -19.52 15.00 0.60
N ARG A 358 -19.18 16.11 -0.06
CA ARG A 358 -20.11 17.06 -0.68
C ARG A 358 -20.64 16.56 -2.04
N GLY A 359 -21.52 15.57 -2.00
CA GLY A 359 -22.11 14.96 -3.21
C GLY A 359 -23.01 15.85 -4.05
N ASP A 360 -23.40 16.99 -3.48
CA ASP A 360 -24.06 18.08 -4.15
C ASP A 360 -23.11 18.97 -4.97
N LEU A 361 -21.79 18.92 -4.69
CA LEU A 361 -20.77 19.72 -5.37
C LEU A 361 -19.88 18.87 -6.30
N TYR A 362 -19.55 17.65 -5.90
CA TYR A 362 -18.71 16.74 -6.68
C TYR A 362 -19.15 15.28 -6.49
N GLN A 363 -18.91 14.46 -7.50
CA GLN A 363 -19.19 13.03 -7.45
C GLN A 363 -18.05 12.23 -8.08
N LEU A 364 -17.74 11.09 -7.47
CA LEU A 364 -16.95 10.05 -8.11
C LEU A 364 -17.89 9.12 -8.88
N VAL A 365 -17.65 8.95 -10.18
CA VAL A 365 -18.48 8.15 -11.08
C VAL A 365 -17.78 6.82 -11.40
N ASP A 366 -18.43 5.71 -11.07
CA ASP A 366 -18.00 4.35 -11.36
C ASP A 366 -18.76 3.81 -12.57
N PHE A 367 -18.21 4.01 -13.77
CA PHE A 367 -18.87 3.63 -15.03
C PHE A 367 -19.17 2.13 -15.13
N GLN A 368 -18.26 1.27 -14.65
CA GLN A 368 -18.46 -0.17 -14.71
C GLN A 368 -19.64 -0.61 -13.83
N ARG A 369 -19.76 -0.02 -12.63
CA ARG A 369 -20.85 -0.38 -11.72
C ARG A 369 -22.18 0.27 -12.12
N LEU A 370 -22.17 1.48 -12.68
CA LEU A 370 -23.36 2.12 -13.25
C LEU A 370 -24.01 1.25 -14.33
N ASN A 371 -23.20 0.63 -15.20
CA ASN A 371 -23.71 -0.20 -16.30
C ASN A 371 -24.14 -1.61 -15.85
N SER A 372 -23.91 -1.97 -14.58
CA SER A 372 -24.24 -3.29 -14.01
C SER A 372 -25.50 -3.30 -13.12
N GLN A 373 -26.06 -2.12 -12.84
CA GLN A 373 -27.34 -1.93 -12.14
C GLN A 373 -28.43 -1.66 -13.16
#